data_AF-A0A640TZU0-F1
#
_entry.id   AF-A0A640TZU0-F1
#
_cell.length_a   1.000
_cell.length_b   1.000
_cell.length_c   1.000
_cell.angle_alpha   90.00
_cell.angle_beta   90.00
_cell.angle_gamma   90.00
#
_symmetry.space_group_name_H-M   'P 1'
#
loop_
_entity.id
_entity.type
_entity.pdbx_description
1 polymer ?
#
loop_
_entity_poly.entity_id
_entity_poly.type
_entity_poly.pdbx_seq_one_letter_code
_entity_poly.pdbx_strand_id
1 'polypeptide(L)'
;MTTADLGEMVAVLIEGLLPGAKHRHEDRVHPYTLSGRQVDVARDGQWIEVAECGLAHPQVLQRAGLDGAWSGLALGMGLDRMLMLLKGIPDIRVLRSAEPSVAAQLTGLAPYRPVSAMPAIRRDLSVAVDRDDLAEDLGDRVRDALGPDADCVEAVEILPQTPCAELPPQALQRLGARPDQKNVLLKVVLRHLDRTLTDHDANLLRDRIYAAVHQGSAHQWAATR
;
A
#
# COMPACT_ATOMS: atom_id res chain seq x y z
N MET A 1 3.74 25.09 23.79
CA MET A 1 3.27 24.83 22.42
C MET A 1 1.75 24.89 22.38
N THR A 2 1.20 25.40 21.29
CA THR A 2 -0.22 25.71 21.06
C THR A 2 -0.67 25.15 19.71
N THR A 3 -1.98 25.14 19.46
CA THR A 3 -2.53 24.74 18.16
C THR A 3 -2.14 25.68 17.01
N ALA A 4 -1.71 26.91 17.33
CA ALA A 4 -1.13 27.84 16.36
C ALA A 4 0.26 27.36 15.91
N ASP A 5 1.13 26.98 16.85
CA ASP A 5 2.45 26.42 16.55
C ASP A 5 2.33 25.14 15.70
N LEU A 6 1.32 24.31 15.98
CA LEU A 6 1.00 23.12 15.17
C LEU A 6 0.63 23.49 13.73
N GLY A 7 -0.16 24.55 13.54
CA GLY A 7 -0.54 25.05 12.22
C GLY A 7 0.66 25.62 11.45
N GLU A 8 1.53 26.36 12.13
CA GLU A 8 2.76 26.89 11.54
C GLU A 8 3.70 25.77 11.09
N MET A 9 3.91 24.75 11.94
CA MET A 9 4.73 23.58 11.57
C MET A 9 4.21 22.90 10.29
N VAL A 10 2.90 22.70 10.17
CA VAL A 10 2.30 22.10 8.97
C VAL A 10 2.53 23.00 7.75
N ALA A 11 2.31 24.30 7.87
CA ALA A 11 2.50 25.24 6.77
C ALA A 11 3.96 25.27 6.28
N VAL A 12 4.93 25.34 7.20
CA VAL A 12 6.36 25.32 6.88
C VAL A 12 6.76 24.01 6.21
N LEU A 13 6.25 22.87 6.70
CA LEU A 13 6.55 21.55 6.15
C LEU A 13 6.04 21.42 4.72
N ILE A 14 4.76 21.76 4.48
CA ILE A 14 4.16 21.63 3.15
C ILE A 14 4.80 22.60 2.17
N GLU A 15 5.02 23.86 2.56
CA GLU A 15 5.66 24.83 1.65
C GLU A 15 7.12 24.45 1.34
N GLY A 16 7.84 23.88 2.31
CA GLY A 16 9.22 23.44 2.10
C GLY A 16 9.34 22.19 1.21
N LEU A 17 8.38 21.26 1.28
CA LEU A 17 8.46 19.97 0.58
C LEU A 17 7.63 19.92 -0.70
N LEU A 18 6.52 20.65 -0.76
CA LEU A 18 5.60 20.71 -1.89
C LEU A 18 5.15 22.17 -2.11
N PRO A 19 6.06 23.07 -2.56
CA PRO A 19 5.76 24.51 -2.67
C PRO A 19 4.49 24.77 -3.48
N GLY A 20 3.58 25.58 -2.93
CA GLY A 20 2.31 25.92 -3.57
C GLY A 20 1.25 24.81 -3.63
N ALA A 21 1.49 23.65 -3.02
CA ALA A 21 0.48 22.61 -2.92
C ALA A 21 -0.69 23.05 -2.04
N LYS A 22 -1.92 22.83 -2.53
CA LYS A 22 -3.12 22.97 -1.71
C LYS A 22 -3.10 21.87 -0.65
N HIS A 23 -3.30 22.24 0.60
CA HIS A 23 -3.39 21.32 1.71
C HIS A 23 -4.61 21.63 2.59
N ARG A 24 -5.03 20.64 3.35
CA ARG A 24 -6.08 20.75 4.38
C ARG A 24 -5.68 19.92 5.59
N HIS A 25 -6.38 20.12 6.70
CA HIS A 25 -6.26 19.26 7.86
C HIS A 25 -7.63 18.85 8.38
N GLU A 26 -7.69 17.67 8.97
CA GLU A 26 -8.87 17.12 9.64
C GLU A 26 -8.48 16.71 11.05
N ASP A 27 -9.36 16.97 12.03
CA ASP A 27 -9.09 16.56 13.41
C ASP A 27 -9.07 15.03 13.52
N ARG A 28 -8.14 14.53 14.35
CA ARG A 28 -7.94 13.12 14.65
C ARG A 28 -7.64 12.93 16.14
N VAL A 29 -8.10 11.79 16.66
CA VAL A 29 -7.84 11.40 18.05
C VAL A 29 -6.74 10.36 18.05
N HIS A 30 -5.61 10.70 18.67
CA HIS A 30 -4.51 9.76 18.89
C HIS A 30 -4.29 9.57 20.40
N PRO A 31 -3.90 8.37 20.85
CA PRO A 31 -3.59 8.14 22.26
C PRO A 31 -2.32 8.85 22.75
N TYR A 32 -1.51 9.41 21.84
CA TYR A 32 -0.19 10.00 22.12
C TYR A 32 -0.08 11.50 21.77
N THR A 33 -1.16 12.14 21.29
CA THR A 33 -1.21 13.60 21.06
C THR A 33 -2.52 14.21 21.55
N LEU A 34 -2.47 15.47 21.97
CA LEU A 34 -3.63 16.35 22.06
C LEU A 34 -3.80 17.13 20.75
N SER A 35 -5.03 17.49 20.39
CA SER A 35 -5.33 18.24 19.15
C SER A 35 -4.71 17.58 17.90
N GLY A 36 -4.87 16.26 17.78
CA GLY A 36 -4.36 15.50 16.65
C GLY A 36 -4.98 15.97 15.33
N ARG A 37 -4.18 15.96 14.28
CA ARG A 37 -4.58 16.36 12.92
C ARG A 37 -3.99 15.42 11.89
N GLN A 38 -4.83 15.00 10.96
CA GLN A 38 -4.39 14.46 9.67
C GLN A 38 -4.14 15.63 8.72
N VAL A 39 -3.07 15.55 7.92
CA VAL A 39 -2.70 16.54 6.90
C VAL A 39 -2.80 15.89 5.53
N ASP A 40 -3.63 16.46 4.67
CA ASP A 40 -3.80 16.01 3.29
C ASP A 40 -3.30 17.08 2.32
N VAL A 41 -2.76 16.65 1.18
CA VAL A 41 -2.43 17.51 0.05
C VAL A 41 -3.26 17.14 -1.17
N ALA A 42 -3.62 18.14 -1.98
CA ALA A 42 -4.38 17.90 -3.20
C ALA A 42 -3.44 17.53 -4.35
N ARG A 43 -3.72 16.41 -5.02
CA ARG A 43 -3.01 15.97 -6.22
C ARG A 43 -3.98 15.27 -7.15
N ASP A 44 -3.96 15.64 -8.43
CA ASP A 44 -4.76 15.00 -9.49
C ASP A 44 -6.26 14.86 -9.16
N GLY A 45 -6.81 15.87 -8.48
CA GLY A 45 -8.22 15.92 -8.08
C GLY A 45 -8.57 15.11 -6.82
N GLN A 46 -7.58 14.51 -6.15
CA GLN A 46 -7.76 13.73 -4.93
C GLN A 46 -7.02 14.37 -3.75
N TRP A 47 -7.51 14.10 -2.54
CA TRP A 47 -6.83 14.44 -1.30
C TRP A 47 -6.02 13.23 -0.84
N ILE A 48 -4.73 13.43 -0.64
CA ILE A 48 -3.80 12.39 -0.26
C ILE A 48 -3.24 12.74 1.11
N GLU A 49 -3.46 11.88 2.08
CA GLU A 49 -2.88 11.99 3.42
C GLU A 49 -1.35 11.86 3.35
N VAL A 50 -0.62 12.83 3.90
CA VAL A 50 0.85 12.85 3.89
C VAL A 50 1.48 12.83 5.28
N ALA A 51 0.76 13.30 6.29
CA ALA A 51 1.26 13.34 7.66
C ALA A 51 0.13 13.34 8.69
N GLU A 52 0.45 12.91 9.90
CA GLU A 52 -0.34 13.11 11.11
C GLU A 52 0.50 13.92 12.11
N CYS A 53 -0.15 14.80 12.86
CA CYS A 53 0.53 15.64 13.83
C CYS A 53 -0.34 15.99 15.02
N GLY A 54 0.25 16.55 16.07
CA GLY A 54 -0.49 17.05 17.23
C GLY A 54 0.43 17.65 18.28
N LEU A 55 -0.16 18.15 19.36
CA LEU A 55 0.59 18.51 20.56
C LEU A 55 0.99 17.23 21.29
N ALA A 56 2.27 17.05 21.58
CA ALA A 56 2.75 15.86 22.29
C ALA A 56 2.01 15.71 23.63
N HIS A 57 1.45 14.52 23.88
CA HIS A 57 0.65 14.31 25.08
C HIS A 57 1.52 14.40 26.34
N PRO A 58 1.13 15.15 27.39
CA PRO A 58 1.97 15.34 28.58
C PRO A 58 2.40 14.04 29.27
N GLN A 59 1.52 13.02 29.30
CA GLN A 59 1.87 11.70 29.86
C GLN A 59 2.96 10.97 29.06
N VAL A 60 3.07 11.20 27.75
CA VAL A 60 4.14 10.63 26.92
C VAL A 60 5.47 11.30 27.28
N LEU A 61 5.48 12.63 27.38
CA LEU A 61 6.67 13.40 27.79
C LEU A 61 7.12 13.00 29.20
N GLN A 62 6.19 12.90 30.15
CA GLN A 62 6.49 12.51 31.53
C GLN A 62 7.13 11.13 31.62
N ARG A 63 6.62 10.15 30.85
CA ARG A 63 7.19 8.79 30.79
C ARG A 63 8.61 8.78 30.19
N ALA A 64 8.95 9.77 29.38
CA ALA A 64 10.29 9.98 28.83
C ALA A 64 11.21 10.80 29.77
N GLY A 65 10.78 11.12 31.00
CA GLY A 65 11.55 11.93 31.94
C GLY A 65 11.51 13.44 31.66
N LEU A 66 10.64 13.88 30.75
CA LEU A 66 10.40 15.29 30.45
C LEU A 66 9.18 15.75 31.26
N ASP A 67 9.45 16.47 32.34
CA ASP A 67 8.43 16.92 33.29
C ASP A 67 7.54 18.08 32.77
N GLY A 68 6.70 18.65 33.65
CA GLY A 68 5.69 19.66 33.30
C GLY A 68 6.25 20.99 32.77
N ALA A 69 7.56 21.19 32.75
CA ALA A 69 8.19 22.33 32.07
C ALA A 69 8.26 22.15 30.55
N TRP A 70 8.07 20.93 30.05
CA TRP A 70 8.23 20.59 28.63
C TRP A 70 6.87 20.48 27.90
N SER A 71 6.86 20.98 26.67
CA SER A 71 5.79 20.74 25.70
C SER A 71 6.41 20.54 24.34
N GLY A 72 5.71 19.89 23.41
CA GLY A 72 6.26 19.59 22.10
C GLY A 72 5.20 19.46 21.02
N LEU A 73 5.65 19.55 19.77
CA LEU A 73 4.90 19.15 18.59
C LEU A 73 5.32 17.72 18.24
N ALA A 74 4.37 16.89 17.86
CA ALA A 74 4.60 15.56 17.32
C ALA A 74 4.15 15.55 15.86
N LEU A 75 4.94 14.92 15.00
CA LEU A 75 4.70 14.78 13.57
C LEU A 75 5.16 13.39 13.12
N GLY A 76 4.28 12.64 12.46
CA GLY A 76 4.61 11.46 11.67
C GLY A 76 4.32 11.77 10.21
N MET A 77 5.31 11.60 9.33
CA MET A 77 5.16 11.87 7.90
C MET A 77 5.63 10.67 7.08
N GLY A 78 4.86 10.29 6.06
CA GLY A 78 5.25 9.25 5.11
C GLY A 78 6.32 9.76 4.14
N LEU A 79 7.60 9.50 4.43
CA LEU A 79 8.71 9.96 3.58
C LEU A 79 8.62 9.42 2.14
N ASP A 80 8.29 8.14 1.96
CA ASP A 80 8.09 7.53 0.65
C ASP A 80 7.01 8.27 -0.15
N ARG A 81 5.86 8.53 0.49
CA ARG A 81 4.74 9.24 -0.14
C ARG A 81 5.09 10.67 -0.48
N MET A 82 5.76 11.38 0.43
CA MET A 82 6.20 12.75 0.20
C MET A 82 7.17 12.85 -0.97
N LEU A 83 8.16 11.95 -1.02
CA LEU A 83 9.11 11.86 -2.11
C LEU A 83 8.43 11.54 -3.44
N MET A 84 7.45 10.61 -3.43
CA MET A 84 6.67 10.28 -4.61
C MET A 84 5.87 11.47 -5.14
N LEU A 85 5.23 12.25 -4.26
CA LEU A 85 4.51 13.46 -4.64
C LEU A 85 5.43 14.55 -5.20
N LEU A 86 6.56 14.78 -4.52
CA LEU A 86 7.56 15.78 -4.92
C LEU A 86 8.17 15.45 -6.29
N LYS A 87 8.54 14.19 -6.51
CA LYS A 87 9.19 13.77 -7.76
C LYS A 87 8.21 13.32 -8.84
N GLY A 88 6.93 13.12 -8.52
CA GLY A 88 5.96 12.54 -9.45
C GLY A 88 6.22 11.06 -9.76
N ILE A 89 6.67 10.28 -8.76
CA ILE A 89 6.94 8.85 -8.92
C ILE A 89 5.59 8.10 -8.80
N PRO A 90 5.21 7.30 -9.82
CA PRO A 90 3.89 6.67 -9.87
C PRO A 90 3.79 5.37 -9.05
N ASP A 91 4.93 4.79 -8.68
CA ASP A 91 4.99 3.46 -8.05
C ASP A 91 6.06 3.43 -6.97
N ILE A 92 5.69 3.01 -5.76
CA ILE A 92 6.57 2.97 -4.59
C ILE A 92 7.74 1.98 -4.77
N ARG A 93 7.58 0.95 -5.61
CA ARG A 93 8.63 -0.04 -5.91
C ARG A 93 9.83 0.61 -6.58
N VAL A 94 9.62 1.70 -7.33
CA VAL A 94 10.70 2.49 -7.96
C VAL A 94 11.69 3.01 -6.91
N LEU A 95 11.23 3.35 -5.70
CA LEU A 95 12.10 3.83 -4.62
C LEU A 95 13.13 2.80 -4.15
N ARG A 96 12.90 1.52 -4.47
CA ARG A 96 13.74 0.38 -4.07
C ARG A 96 14.41 -0.30 -5.28
N SER A 97 14.22 0.23 -6.48
CA SER A 97 14.80 -0.36 -7.69
C SER A 97 16.34 -0.28 -7.66
N ALA A 98 16.97 -1.40 -8.03
CA ALA A 98 18.42 -1.48 -8.22
C ALA A 98 18.85 -1.06 -9.64
N GLU A 99 17.92 -0.68 -10.51
CA GLU A 99 18.22 -0.26 -11.88
C GLU A 99 19.04 1.04 -11.84
N PRO A 100 20.23 1.07 -12.48
CA PRO A 100 21.15 2.21 -12.36
C PRO A 100 20.53 3.56 -12.77
N SER A 101 19.68 3.60 -13.79
CA SER A 101 19.05 4.83 -14.30
C SER A 101 17.96 5.35 -13.37
N VAL A 102 17.27 4.49 -12.62
CA VAL A 102 16.36 4.85 -11.53
C VAL A 102 17.18 5.32 -10.34
N ALA A 103 18.15 4.51 -9.87
CA ALA A 103 18.95 4.79 -8.68
C ALA A 103 19.69 6.14 -8.79
N ALA A 104 20.25 6.46 -9.97
CA ALA A 104 20.90 7.74 -10.22
C ALA A 104 19.97 8.95 -10.00
N GLN A 105 18.67 8.81 -10.29
CA GLN A 105 17.67 9.86 -10.12
C GLN A 105 17.22 10.05 -8.66
N LEU A 106 17.50 9.10 -7.76
CA LEU A 106 17.12 9.15 -6.35
C LEU A 106 18.14 9.87 -5.45
N THR A 107 19.25 10.34 -6.02
CA THR A 107 20.30 11.11 -5.30
C THR A 107 19.95 12.59 -5.07
N GLY A 108 18.82 13.06 -5.62
CA GLY A 108 18.35 14.43 -5.47
C GLY A 108 16.84 14.56 -5.66
N LEU A 109 16.34 15.80 -5.62
CA LEU A 109 14.90 16.10 -5.58
C LEU A 109 14.30 16.51 -6.94
N ALA A 110 15.07 16.44 -8.03
CA ALA A 110 14.55 16.73 -9.37
C ALA A 110 13.37 15.80 -9.73
N PRO A 111 12.39 16.24 -10.53
CA PRO A 111 11.29 15.40 -10.97
C PRO A 111 11.78 14.09 -11.61
N TYR A 112 11.11 12.99 -11.27
CA TYR A 112 11.42 11.66 -11.79
C TYR A 112 11.09 11.59 -13.28
N ARG A 113 12.03 11.06 -14.06
CA ARG A 113 11.84 10.74 -15.47
C ARG A 113 11.63 9.24 -15.60
N PRO A 114 10.45 8.80 -16.07
CA PRO A 114 10.17 7.39 -16.23
C PRO A 114 11.23 6.69 -17.09
N VAL A 115 11.84 5.66 -16.52
CA VAL A 115 12.56 4.64 -17.28
C VAL A 115 11.51 3.76 -17.97
N SER A 116 11.87 3.12 -19.10
CA SER A 116 10.95 2.34 -19.95
C SER A 116 9.93 1.53 -19.13
N ALA A 117 8.64 1.75 -19.38
CA ALA A 117 7.59 1.01 -18.69
C ALA A 117 7.47 -0.39 -19.30
N MET A 118 7.78 -1.42 -18.51
CA MET A 118 7.56 -2.80 -18.93
C MET A 118 6.05 -3.07 -19.07
N PRO A 119 5.60 -3.87 -20.04
CA PRO A 119 4.19 -4.19 -20.19
C PRO A 119 3.69 -4.97 -18.97
N ALA A 120 2.48 -4.63 -18.49
CA ALA A 120 1.83 -5.37 -17.42
C ALA A 120 1.06 -6.57 -17.98
N ILE A 121 1.04 -7.66 -17.23
CA ILE A 121 0.24 -8.84 -17.49
C ILE A 121 -0.78 -8.98 -16.35
N ARG A 122 -2.05 -9.22 -16.68
CA ARG A 122 -3.13 -9.36 -15.70
C ARG A 122 -3.55 -10.81 -15.56
N ARG A 123 -3.85 -11.23 -14.33
CA ARG A 123 -4.39 -12.55 -14.02
C ARG A 123 -5.51 -12.45 -13.00
N ASP A 124 -6.66 -13.01 -13.35
CA ASP A 124 -7.80 -13.11 -12.45
C ASP A 124 -7.80 -14.48 -11.77
N LEU A 125 -8.02 -14.46 -10.46
CA LEU A 125 -8.03 -15.63 -9.58
C LEU A 125 -9.34 -15.67 -8.81
N SER A 126 -10.13 -16.72 -9.00
CA SER A 126 -11.24 -17.01 -8.10
C SER A 126 -10.74 -17.94 -7.00
N VAL A 127 -10.73 -17.47 -5.76
CA VAL A 127 -10.20 -18.20 -4.60
C VAL A 127 -11.25 -18.37 -3.52
N ALA A 128 -11.19 -19.46 -2.76
CA ALA A 128 -11.97 -19.62 -1.52
C ALA A 128 -11.03 -19.31 -0.35
N VAL A 129 -11.47 -18.48 0.58
CA VAL A 129 -10.71 -18.04 1.75
C VAL A 129 -11.62 -18.05 2.98
N ASP A 130 -11.03 -18.01 4.16
CA ASP A 130 -11.80 -17.97 5.40
C ASP A 130 -12.57 -16.64 5.50
N ARG A 131 -13.72 -16.68 6.18
CA ARG A 131 -14.64 -15.53 6.24
C ARG A 131 -13.98 -14.28 6.82
N ASP A 132 -13.14 -14.49 7.81
CA ASP A 132 -12.48 -13.45 8.60
C ASP A 132 -11.17 -12.95 7.96
N ASP A 133 -10.70 -13.58 6.86
CA ASP A 133 -9.51 -13.12 6.14
C ASP A 133 -9.71 -11.68 5.64
N LEU A 134 -8.81 -10.80 6.02
CA LEU A 134 -8.75 -9.41 5.59
C LEU A 134 -7.91 -9.26 4.34
N ALA A 135 -8.00 -8.09 3.71
CA ALA A 135 -7.19 -7.77 2.53
C ALA A 135 -5.68 -7.86 2.80
N GLU A 136 -5.28 -7.43 3.99
CA GLU A 136 -3.90 -7.45 4.48
C GLU A 136 -3.40 -8.89 4.60
N ASP A 137 -4.19 -9.80 5.17
CA ASP A 137 -3.84 -11.23 5.28
C ASP A 137 -3.57 -11.86 3.91
N LEU A 138 -4.40 -11.52 2.92
CA LEU A 138 -4.21 -12.03 1.55
C LEU A 138 -2.96 -11.42 0.90
N GLY A 139 -2.71 -10.13 1.12
CA GLY A 139 -1.52 -9.44 0.63
C GLY A 139 -0.23 -10.02 1.21
N ASP A 140 -0.22 -10.34 2.51
CA ASP A 140 0.92 -10.93 3.20
C ASP A 140 1.19 -12.35 2.70
N ARG A 141 0.16 -13.19 2.55
CA ARG A 141 0.31 -14.53 1.95
C ARG A 141 0.90 -14.47 0.54
N VAL A 142 0.48 -13.49 -0.27
CA VAL A 142 1.05 -13.28 -1.61
C VAL A 142 2.53 -12.90 -1.51
N ARG A 143 2.88 -11.93 -0.67
CA ARG A 143 4.25 -11.47 -0.50
C ARG A 143 5.16 -12.59 -0.04
N ASP A 144 4.75 -13.33 0.99
CA ASP A 144 5.52 -14.43 1.58
C ASP A 144 5.74 -15.57 0.60
N ALA A 145 4.71 -15.95 -0.16
CA ALA A 145 4.81 -17.02 -1.14
C ALA A 145 5.71 -16.67 -2.34
N LEU A 146 5.78 -15.39 -2.70
CA LEU A 146 6.61 -14.92 -3.80
C LEU A 146 8.06 -14.64 -3.38
N GLY A 147 8.28 -14.20 -2.14
CA GLY A 147 9.60 -13.87 -1.63
C GLY A 147 10.29 -12.83 -2.53
N PRO A 148 11.48 -13.12 -3.08
CA PRO A 148 12.18 -12.21 -4.00
C PRO A 148 11.37 -11.81 -5.25
N ASP A 149 10.44 -12.65 -5.68
CA ASP A 149 9.61 -12.36 -6.86
C ASP A 149 8.41 -11.45 -6.55
N ALA A 150 8.22 -11.04 -5.29
CA ALA A 150 7.12 -10.16 -4.90
C ALA A 150 7.18 -8.80 -5.63
N ASP A 151 8.38 -8.35 -6.03
CA ASP A 151 8.57 -7.13 -6.82
C ASP A 151 7.94 -7.21 -8.23
N CYS A 152 7.65 -8.42 -8.71
CA CYS A 152 6.88 -8.62 -9.94
C CYS A 152 5.39 -8.28 -9.80
N VAL A 153 4.88 -8.18 -8.57
CA VAL A 153 3.47 -7.85 -8.30
C VAL A 153 3.33 -6.34 -8.18
N GLU A 154 2.61 -5.74 -9.13
CA GLU A 154 2.26 -4.32 -9.11
C GLU A 154 1.06 -4.06 -8.20
N ALA A 155 0.05 -4.92 -8.30
CA ALA A 155 -1.16 -4.79 -7.51
C ALA A 155 -1.83 -6.15 -7.30
N VAL A 156 -2.45 -6.30 -6.13
CA VAL A 156 -3.46 -7.33 -5.86
C VAL A 156 -4.75 -6.58 -5.53
N GLU A 157 -5.68 -6.56 -6.47
CA GLU A 157 -6.99 -5.93 -6.28
C GLU A 157 -7.99 -6.98 -5.81
N ILE A 158 -8.61 -6.74 -4.67
CA ILE A 158 -9.75 -7.52 -4.21
C ILE A 158 -11.01 -6.96 -4.85
N LEU A 159 -11.60 -7.75 -5.75
CA LEU A 159 -12.87 -7.46 -6.42
C LEU A 159 -14.03 -7.99 -5.55
N PRO A 160 -15.29 -8.07 -6.05
CA PRO A 160 -16.42 -8.51 -5.24
C PRO A 160 -16.17 -9.85 -4.53
N GLN A 161 -16.64 -9.91 -3.29
CA GLN A 161 -16.61 -11.11 -2.45
C GLN A 161 -18.03 -11.69 -2.38
N THR A 162 -18.14 -13.01 -2.36
CA THR A 162 -19.43 -13.71 -2.29
C THR A 162 -19.33 -14.83 -1.26
N PRO A 163 -20.26 -14.92 -0.29
CA PRO A 163 -20.31 -16.07 0.61
C PRO A 163 -20.36 -17.37 -0.19
N CYS A 164 -19.55 -18.38 0.15
CA CYS A 164 -19.53 -19.62 -0.62
C CYS A 164 -20.89 -20.33 -0.63
N ALA A 165 -21.67 -20.20 0.45
CA ALA A 165 -23.04 -20.70 0.54
C ALA A 165 -24.01 -20.14 -0.53
N GLU A 166 -23.68 -19.00 -1.15
CA GLU A 166 -24.51 -18.35 -2.18
C GLU A 166 -24.00 -18.65 -3.60
N LEU A 167 -22.91 -19.40 -3.74
CA LEU A 167 -22.36 -19.74 -5.05
C LEU A 167 -23.15 -20.86 -5.75
N PRO A 168 -23.22 -20.83 -7.10
CA PRO A 168 -23.75 -21.96 -7.87
C PRO A 168 -22.98 -23.26 -7.57
N PRO A 169 -23.63 -24.44 -7.59
CA PRO A 169 -23.00 -25.72 -7.27
C PRO A 169 -21.73 -26.02 -8.09
N GLN A 170 -21.72 -25.64 -9.37
CA GLN A 170 -20.57 -25.81 -10.26
C GLN A 170 -19.36 -24.97 -9.80
N ALA A 171 -19.59 -23.76 -9.27
CA ALA A 171 -18.53 -22.91 -8.75
C ALA A 171 -17.96 -23.45 -7.43
N LEU A 172 -18.83 -23.92 -6.53
CA LEU A 172 -18.43 -24.60 -5.30
C LEU A 172 -17.54 -25.83 -5.59
N GLN A 173 -17.95 -26.67 -6.53
CA GLN A 173 -17.16 -27.86 -6.93
C GLN A 173 -15.82 -27.47 -7.53
N ARG A 174 -15.78 -26.44 -8.40
CA ARG A 174 -14.56 -25.95 -9.05
C ARG A 174 -13.55 -25.34 -8.08
N LEU A 175 -14.03 -24.76 -6.99
CA LEU A 175 -13.21 -24.21 -5.91
C LEU A 175 -12.91 -25.26 -4.82
N GLY A 176 -13.70 -26.33 -4.73
CA GLY A 176 -13.66 -27.24 -3.58
C GLY A 176 -13.87 -26.50 -2.26
N ALA A 177 -14.69 -25.45 -2.27
CA ALA A 177 -14.90 -24.55 -1.14
C ALA A 177 -15.84 -25.14 -0.08
N ARG A 178 -15.64 -24.73 1.17
CA ARG A 178 -16.51 -25.07 2.30
C ARG A 178 -17.62 -24.01 2.47
N PRO A 179 -18.79 -24.37 3.05
CA PRO A 179 -19.90 -23.42 3.21
C PRO A 179 -19.61 -22.21 4.12
N ASP A 180 -18.64 -22.34 5.04
CA ASP A 180 -18.22 -21.29 5.98
C ASP A 180 -17.29 -20.24 5.34
N GLN A 181 -16.68 -20.58 4.20
CA GLN A 181 -15.76 -19.70 3.46
C GLN A 181 -16.48 -18.61 2.66
N LYS A 182 -15.68 -17.67 2.16
CA LYS A 182 -16.07 -16.72 1.12
C LYS A 182 -15.23 -16.91 -0.13
N ASN A 183 -15.85 -16.68 -1.28
CA ASN A 183 -15.14 -16.57 -2.54
C ASN A 183 -14.69 -15.13 -2.75
N VAL A 184 -13.44 -14.97 -3.16
CA VAL A 184 -12.85 -13.69 -3.49
C VAL A 184 -12.34 -13.76 -4.92
N LEU A 185 -12.69 -12.77 -5.73
CA LEU A 185 -12.06 -12.56 -7.02
C LEU A 185 -10.87 -11.62 -6.83
N LEU A 186 -9.66 -12.12 -7.09
CA LEU A 186 -8.44 -11.32 -7.07
C LEU A 186 -8.03 -11.00 -8.49
N LYS A 187 -7.76 -9.73 -8.78
CA LYS A 187 -7.03 -9.33 -9.99
C LYS A 187 -5.59 -9.04 -9.58
N VAL A 188 -4.68 -9.84 -10.12
CA VAL A 188 -3.24 -9.65 -9.93
C VAL A 188 -2.68 -8.95 -11.16
N VAL A 189 -2.05 -7.80 -10.95
CA VAL A 189 -1.28 -7.09 -11.97
C VAL A 189 0.19 -7.42 -11.79
N LEU A 190 0.78 -8.06 -12.79
CA LEU A 190 2.18 -8.46 -12.80
C LEU A 190 2.96 -7.54 -13.74
N ARG A 191 3.97 -6.86 -13.20
CA ARG A 191 4.92 -6.03 -13.95
C ARG A 191 6.22 -5.97 -13.16
N HIS A 192 7.30 -6.46 -13.75
CA HIS A 192 8.64 -6.23 -13.22
C HIS A 192 9.15 -4.85 -13.68
N LEU A 193 9.91 -4.15 -12.84
CA LEU A 193 10.39 -2.80 -13.17
C LEU A 193 11.42 -2.79 -14.32
N ASP A 194 12.30 -3.79 -14.35
CA ASP A 194 13.49 -3.77 -15.23
C ASP A 194 13.49 -4.81 -16.36
N ARG A 195 12.47 -5.66 -16.47
CA ARG A 195 12.36 -6.68 -17.53
C ARG A 195 10.92 -6.97 -17.93
N THR A 196 10.73 -7.39 -19.16
CA THR A 196 9.43 -7.91 -19.64
C THR A 196 9.20 -9.30 -19.05
N LEU A 197 8.00 -9.53 -18.52
CA LEU A 197 7.53 -10.85 -18.13
C LEU A 197 6.94 -11.58 -19.35
N THR A 198 7.24 -12.86 -19.50
CA THR A 198 6.53 -13.70 -20.47
C THR A 198 5.20 -14.20 -19.88
N ASP A 199 4.30 -14.69 -20.73
CA ASP A 199 3.06 -15.33 -20.25
C ASP A 199 3.36 -16.58 -19.39
N HIS A 200 4.45 -17.29 -19.68
CA HIS A 200 4.88 -18.43 -18.89
C HIS A 200 5.32 -17.99 -17.48
N ASP A 201 6.16 -16.96 -17.37
CA ASP A 201 6.57 -16.40 -16.07
C ASP A 201 5.36 -15.93 -15.27
N ALA A 202 4.44 -15.22 -15.93
CA ALA A 202 3.21 -14.73 -15.30
C ALA A 202 2.32 -15.88 -14.80
N ASN A 203 2.24 -16.99 -15.52
CA ASN A 203 1.48 -18.17 -15.10
C ASN A 203 2.11 -18.88 -13.91
N LEU A 204 3.45 -18.96 -13.86
CA LEU A 204 4.16 -19.52 -12.70
C LEU A 204 3.93 -18.67 -11.43
N LEU A 205 4.04 -17.34 -11.54
CA LEU A 205 3.75 -16.43 -10.42
C LEU A 205 2.29 -16.53 -9.98
N ARG A 206 1.37 -16.55 -10.94
CA ARG A 206 -0.07 -16.73 -10.70
C ARG A 206 -0.38 -18.03 -9.95
N ASP A 207 0.26 -19.13 -10.31
CA ASP A 207 0.05 -20.43 -9.67
C ASP A 207 0.59 -20.44 -8.22
N ARG A 208 1.74 -19.81 -7.98
CA ARG A 208 2.26 -19.63 -6.61
C ARG A 208 1.34 -18.77 -5.74
N ILE A 209 0.85 -17.65 -6.27
CA ILE A 209 -0.15 -16.80 -5.60
C ILE A 209 -1.41 -17.60 -5.30
N TYR A 210 -1.92 -18.32 -6.29
CA TYR A 210 -3.13 -19.13 -6.14
C TYR A 210 -2.96 -20.19 -5.05
N ALA A 211 -1.84 -20.92 -5.04
CA ALA A 211 -1.55 -21.94 -4.03
C ALA A 211 -1.47 -21.35 -2.61
N ALA A 212 -0.96 -20.13 -2.47
CA ALA A 212 -0.79 -19.48 -1.17
C ALA A 212 -2.09 -18.91 -0.60
N VAL A 213 -3.00 -18.48 -1.47
CA VAL A 213 -4.24 -17.80 -1.07
C VAL A 213 -5.44 -18.73 -1.06
N HIS A 214 -5.53 -19.66 -2.01
CA HIS A 214 -6.68 -20.55 -2.13
C HIS A 214 -6.70 -21.62 -1.03
N GLN A 215 -7.76 -21.64 -0.24
CA GLN A 215 -7.98 -22.59 0.85
C GLN A 215 -9.07 -23.63 0.54
N GLY A 216 -9.49 -23.73 -0.72
CA GLY A 216 -10.39 -24.77 -1.18
C GLY A 216 -9.64 -26.06 -1.52
N SER A 217 -10.37 -27.15 -1.67
CA SER A 217 -9.80 -28.48 -1.92
C SER A 217 -9.52 -28.78 -3.40
N ALA A 218 -10.08 -28.00 -4.33
CA ALA A 218 -9.92 -28.21 -5.77
C ALA A 218 -9.06 -27.10 -6.39
N HIS A 219 -8.04 -27.47 -7.16
CA HIS A 219 -7.05 -26.54 -7.67
C HIS A 219 -7.11 -26.40 -9.20
N GLN A 220 -6.83 -25.20 -9.70
CA GLN A 220 -6.76 -24.90 -11.14
C GLN A 220 -5.41 -24.26 -11.45
N TRP A 221 -4.51 -24.99 -12.12
CA TRP A 221 -3.16 -24.54 -12.48
C TRP A 221 -3.09 -23.99 -13.89
N ALA A 222 -2.35 -22.90 -14.09
CA ALA A 222 -2.19 -22.22 -15.36
C ALA A 222 -0.90 -22.61 -16.10
N ALA A 223 0.20 -22.90 -15.38
CA ALA A 223 1.50 -23.19 -15.99
C ALA A 223 1.60 -24.61 -16.60
N THR A 224 0.67 -25.50 -16.29
CA THR A 224 0.58 -26.85 -16.84
C THR A 224 -0.20 -26.94 -18.17
N ARG A 225 -0.58 -25.79 -18.76
CA ARG A 225 -1.30 -25.70 -20.04
C ARG A 225 -0.47 -25.02 -21.11
#